data_AF-A0A5D2CQ77-F1
#
_entry.id   AF-A0A5D2CQ77-F1
#
_cell.length_a   1.000
_cell.length_b   1.000
_cell.length_c   1.000
_cell.angle_alpha   90.00
_cell.angle_beta   90.00
_cell.angle_gamma   90.00
#
_symmetry.space_group_name_H-M   'P 1'
#
loop_
_entity.id
_entity.type
_entity.pdbx_description
1 polymer ?
#
loop_
_entity_poly.entity_id
_entity_poly.type
_entity_poly.pdbx_seq_one_letter_code
_entity_poly.pdbx_strand_id
1 'polypeptide(L)'
;MVLPYGNGAPSNPGASWIFGKKDKQKDENYLVANILNEDDENRFRIVGSKGASVLPSNHPCAKFTFPPPPPPNLRRIGPRPCPVCYLPVDQAIASMPSSPSASPVLQNLTYVYDENPIKTEPHGGSDFGGYPSIKQRSDSFDVKESMTVHCGFVKRSKPGLQTGFDFDESDVAELQQFQDIVVASAIFGNYDVIQQPRNISEEAKKNIPFYMFIDEETEAYIKKKSILDSSKRVGLWRIVVVRNVPYSDARRNGKVPKLLLHRIFPNVRYSIWIDGKLQLVVDPYQILEKFLWRQNANFAISRHYRRFDVFVEAEANKAAGKYDNFSIDEQVDFYKQEGLTPYSEAKFPITSDVPEGCVLIKEHIPITNLFTCLWFNEVDRFTSRDQLSFAMVRDKIMAKVDWNINMFLDCERRNFVVQTYHRDLLEQMPPPVANMIRRPPALPSMRRRTPGKRITRRRSSSRRHRKAATGNRDQFLLSTF
;
A
#
# COMPACT_ATOMS: atom_id res chain seq x y z
N MET A 1 20.46 -30.45 -42.18
CA MET A 1 19.47 -29.75 -43.01
C MET A 1 18.50 -29.07 -42.05
N VAL A 2 18.71 -27.77 -41.84
CA VAL A 2 18.01 -26.94 -40.86
C VAL A 2 17.02 -26.08 -41.65
N LEU A 3 15.75 -26.07 -41.26
CA LEU A 3 14.78 -25.04 -41.65
C LEU A 3 14.11 -24.49 -40.38
N PRO A 4 14.03 -23.15 -40.23
CA PRO A 4 13.56 -22.47 -39.04
C PRO A 4 12.05 -22.18 -39.10
N TYR A 5 11.38 -22.15 -37.95
CA TYR A 5 10.10 -21.47 -37.82
C TYR A 5 10.27 -20.26 -36.89
N GLY A 6 10.39 -19.10 -37.52
CA GLY A 6 10.14 -17.81 -36.88
C GLY A 6 8.67 -17.45 -37.06
N ASN A 7 8.06 -16.91 -36.01
CA ASN A 7 7.02 -15.88 -36.09
C ASN A 7 6.97 -15.15 -34.75
N GLY A 8 7.81 -14.13 -34.64
CA GLY A 8 7.61 -13.03 -33.70
C GLY A 8 6.50 -12.14 -34.25
N ALA A 9 5.42 -11.97 -33.50
CA ALA A 9 4.46 -10.92 -33.76
C ALA A 9 5.04 -9.59 -33.22
N PRO A 10 5.08 -8.50 -34.01
CA PRO A 10 5.54 -7.21 -33.53
C PRO A 10 4.55 -6.64 -32.52
N SER A 11 5.09 -6.08 -31.44
CA SER A 11 4.37 -5.32 -30.42
C SER A 11 3.62 -4.15 -31.08
N ASN A 12 2.31 -4.30 -31.21
CA ASN A 12 1.45 -3.32 -31.86
C ASN A 12 1.18 -2.15 -30.88
N PRO A 13 1.61 -0.90 -31.17
CA PRO A 13 1.42 0.25 -30.28
C PRO A 13 -0.06 0.62 -30.06
N GLY A 14 -0.97 0.08 -30.88
CA GLY A 14 -2.42 0.29 -30.79
C GLY A 14 -3.12 -0.52 -29.71
N ALA A 15 -2.48 -1.53 -29.10
CA ALA A 15 -3.10 -2.32 -28.03
C ALA A 15 -3.30 -1.48 -26.75
N SER A 16 -2.32 -0.64 -26.41
CA SER A 16 -2.37 0.24 -25.22
C SER A 16 -3.52 1.27 -25.26
N TRP A 17 -3.86 1.76 -26.46
CA TRP A 17 -4.95 2.74 -26.66
C TRP A 17 -6.36 2.15 -26.52
N ILE A 18 -6.52 0.84 -26.77
CA ILE A 18 -7.83 0.16 -26.68
C ILE A 18 -8.11 -0.29 -25.23
N PHE A 19 -7.08 -0.57 -24.43
CA PHE A 19 -7.23 -0.86 -23.00
C PHE A 19 -7.64 0.39 -22.20
N GLY A 20 -7.03 1.56 -22.44
CA GLY A 20 -7.35 2.79 -21.70
C GLY A 20 -8.77 3.35 -21.90
N LYS A 21 -9.41 3.10 -23.05
CA LYS A 21 -10.82 3.49 -23.28
C LYS A 21 -11.82 2.49 -22.69
N LYS A 22 -11.47 1.20 -22.60
CA LYS A 22 -12.33 0.17 -21.98
C LYS A 22 -12.38 0.28 -20.46
N ASP A 23 -11.33 0.79 -19.83
CA ASP A 23 -11.30 0.96 -18.36
C ASP A 23 -12.23 2.07 -17.86
N LYS A 24 -12.35 3.20 -18.58
CA LYS A 24 -13.33 4.26 -18.23
C LYS A 24 -14.78 3.78 -18.29
N GLN A 25 -15.13 2.98 -19.30
CA GLN A 25 -16.49 2.48 -19.47
C GLN A 25 -16.79 1.30 -18.53
N LYS A 26 -15.76 0.58 -18.06
CA LYS A 26 -15.88 -0.40 -16.99
C LYS A 26 -16.08 0.27 -15.64
N ASP A 27 -15.32 1.31 -15.29
CA ASP A 27 -15.52 2.04 -14.01
C ASP A 27 -16.92 2.68 -13.91
N GLU A 28 -17.48 3.18 -15.02
CA GLU A 28 -18.87 3.65 -15.06
C GLU A 28 -19.89 2.49 -14.95
N ASN A 29 -19.67 1.35 -15.59
CA ASN A 29 -20.54 0.17 -15.42
C ASN A 29 -20.41 -0.47 -14.03
N TYR A 30 -19.23 -0.39 -13.40
CA TYR A 30 -19.00 -0.71 -12.00
C TYR A 30 -19.79 0.24 -11.09
N LEU A 31 -19.84 1.54 -11.39
CA LEU A 31 -20.65 2.53 -10.67
C LEU A 31 -22.17 2.31 -10.84
N VAL A 32 -22.63 1.92 -12.03
CA VAL A 32 -24.06 1.71 -12.32
C VAL A 32 -24.57 0.39 -11.72
N ALA A 33 -23.77 -0.68 -11.73
CA ALA A 33 -24.10 -1.92 -11.02
C ALA A 33 -24.11 -1.75 -9.48
N ASN A 34 -23.49 -0.67 -8.96
CA ASN A 34 -23.49 -0.35 -7.53
C ASN A 34 -24.75 0.39 -7.04
N ILE A 35 -25.72 0.74 -7.91
CA ILE A 35 -26.98 1.37 -7.49
C ILE A 35 -28.00 0.33 -6.97
N LEU A 36 -27.81 -0.96 -7.25
CA LEU A 36 -28.81 -1.99 -6.97
C LEU A 36 -28.59 -2.83 -5.69
N ASN A 37 -27.57 -2.55 -4.87
CA ASN A 37 -27.31 -3.32 -3.65
C ASN A 37 -26.85 -2.39 -2.49
N GLU A 38 -27.78 -1.61 -1.93
CA GLU A 38 -27.54 -0.71 -0.78
C GLU A 38 -27.79 -1.36 0.61
N ASP A 39 -28.03 -2.67 0.70
CA ASP A 39 -28.48 -3.30 1.97
C ASP A 39 -27.41 -4.07 2.77
N ASP A 40 -26.10 -3.85 2.54
CA ASP A 40 -25.04 -4.64 3.21
C ASP A 40 -24.29 -3.91 4.35
N GLU A 41 -24.50 -2.61 4.55
CA GLU A 41 -23.78 -1.83 5.57
C GLU A 41 -24.24 -2.12 7.02
N ASN A 42 -25.39 -2.79 7.19
CA ASN A 42 -26.02 -3.02 8.50
C ASN A 42 -25.85 -4.44 9.08
N ARG A 43 -25.19 -5.37 8.37
CA ARG A 43 -25.14 -6.78 8.81
C ARG A 43 -24.01 -7.11 9.78
N PHE A 44 -22.98 -6.29 9.86
CA PHE A 44 -21.85 -6.51 10.77
C PHE A 44 -21.90 -5.55 11.97
N ARG A 45 -22.76 -5.86 12.94
CA ARG A 45 -22.58 -5.30 14.29
C ARG A 45 -21.17 -5.67 14.74
N ILE A 46 -20.40 -4.68 15.19
CA ILE A 46 -19.08 -4.86 15.80
C ILE A 46 -19.30 -5.69 17.07
N VAL A 47 -19.31 -7.01 16.94
CA VAL A 47 -19.20 -7.92 18.07
C VAL A 47 -17.79 -7.69 18.61
N GLY A 48 -17.69 -7.25 19.86
CA GLY A 48 -16.41 -6.99 20.52
C GLY A 48 -15.45 -8.17 20.27
N SER A 49 -14.32 -7.88 19.62
CA SER A 49 -13.32 -8.89 19.30
C SER A 49 -12.91 -9.60 20.58
N LYS A 50 -13.24 -10.90 20.69
CA LYS A 50 -12.67 -11.81 21.71
C LYS A 50 -11.18 -11.92 21.41
N GLY A 51 -10.40 -10.96 21.90
CA GLY A 51 -8.98 -10.81 21.58
C GLY A 51 -8.47 -9.37 21.70
N ALA A 52 -9.35 -8.36 21.79
CA ALA A 52 -8.90 -7.02 22.16
C ALA A 52 -8.35 -7.05 23.58
N SER A 53 -7.05 -6.84 23.74
CA SER A 53 -6.42 -6.62 25.03
C SER A 53 -7.21 -5.53 25.76
N VAL A 54 -7.75 -5.87 26.93
CA VAL A 54 -8.39 -4.87 27.79
C VAL A 54 -7.29 -3.93 28.22
N LEU A 55 -7.29 -2.72 27.64
CA LEU A 55 -6.33 -1.69 27.99
C LEU A 55 -6.42 -1.40 29.49
N PRO A 56 -5.28 -1.30 30.20
CA PRO A 56 -5.27 -0.80 31.57
C PRO A 56 -6.04 0.51 31.69
N SER A 57 -6.78 0.72 32.78
CA SER A 57 -7.67 1.89 32.95
C SER A 57 -6.93 3.23 32.88
N ASN A 58 -5.62 3.24 33.14
CA ASN A 58 -4.73 4.39 33.04
C ASN A 58 -4.15 4.61 31.63
N HIS A 59 -4.39 3.71 30.68
CA HIS A 59 -3.91 3.87 29.31
C HIS A 59 -4.63 5.06 28.63
N PRO A 60 -3.93 5.98 27.94
CA PRO A 60 -4.55 7.17 27.35
C PRO A 60 -5.72 6.87 26.39
N CYS A 61 -5.65 5.74 25.68
CA CYS A 61 -6.71 5.26 24.80
C CYS A 61 -7.79 4.38 25.46
N ALA A 62 -7.76 4.15 26.79
CA ALA A 62 -8.71 3.26 27.46
C ALA A 62 -10.17 3.74 27.36
N LYS A 63 -10.37 5.06 27.28
CA LYS A 63 -11.70 5.69 27.13
C LYS A 63 -12.09 5.97 25.68
N PHE A 64 -11.26 5.58 24.72
CA PHE A 64 -11.58 5.79 23.31
C PHE A 64 -12.75 4.90 22.89
N THR A 65 -13.76 5.50 22.29
CA THR A 65 -14.92 4.81 21.72
C THR A 65 -15.08 5.26 20.27
N PHE A 66 -15.47 4.33 19.39
CA PHE A 66 -15.79 4.69 18.01
C PHE A 66 -16.95 5.68 18.02
N PRO A 67 -16.85 6.83 17.31
CA PRO A 67 -17.99 7.69 17.16
C PRO A 67 -19.10 6.97 16.37
N PRO A 68 -20.37 7.33 16.59
CA PRO A 68 -21.47 6.77 15.81
C PRO A 68 -21.26 7.04 14.31
N PRO A 69 -21.73 6.13 13.43
CA PRO A 69 -21.61 6.33 11.99
C PRO A 69 -22.29 7.66 11.59
N PRO A 70 -21.74 8.39 10.60
CA PRO A 70 -22.31 9.66 10.17
C PRO A 70 -23.74 9.45 9.61
N PRO A 71 -24.63 10.44 9.73
CA PRO A 71 -25.97 10.35 9.18
C PRO A 71 -25.94 10.05 7.66
N PRO A 72 -26.89 9.25 7.14
CA PRO A 72 -26.89 8.80 5.73
C PRO A 72 -26.91 9.94 4.69
N ASN A 73 -27.20 11.18 5.09
CA ASN A 73 -27.49 12.30 4.20
C ASN A 73 -26.25 13.03 3.63
N LEU A 74 -25.02 12.60 3.91
CA LEU A 74 -23.81 13.19 3.34
C LEU A 74 -23.24 12.29 2.24
N ARG A 75 -23.69 12.55 1.00
CA ARG A 75 -23.17 11.99 -0.26
C ARG A 75 -21.67 12.25 -0.43
N ARG A 76 -20.81 11.45 0.22
CA ARG A 76 -19.45 11.22 -0.23
C ARG A 76 -19.34 9.75 -0.60
N ILE A 77 -19.09 9.53 -1.89
CA ILE A 77 -18.93 8.22 -2.51
C ILE A 77 -17.55 7.68 -2.12
N GLY A 78 -17.49 6.52 -1.49
CA GLY A 78 -16.25 5.76 -1.23
C GLY A 78 -15.89 5.52 0.25
N PRO A 79 -15.04 4.52 0.55
CA PRO A 79 -14.72 4.13 1.92
C PRO A 79 -13.90 5.22 2.64
N ARG A 80 -14.29 5.54 3.89
CA ARG A 80 -13.69 6.64 4.69
C ARG A 80 -12.73 6.14 5.76
N PRO A 81 -11.75 6.94 6.19
CA PRO A 81 -11.01 6.67 7.40
C PRO A 81 -11.93 6.74 8.62
N CYS A 82 -11.72 5.86 9.59
CA CYS A 82 -12.32 5.97 10.91
C CYS A 82 -11.29 6.52 11.91
N PRO A 83 -11.72 7.13 13.03
CA PRO A 83 -10.79 7.62 14.03
C PRO A 83 -9.99 6.48 14.65
N VAL A 84 -8.72 6.75 14.93
CA VAL A 84 -7.80 5.83 15.60
C VAL A 84 -7.17 6.58 16.76
N CYS A 85 -7.14 5.96 17.94
CA CYS A 85 -6.43 6.52 19.09
C CYS A 85 -4.96 6.10 19.07
N TYR A 86 -4.10 7.02 18.65
CA TYR A 86 -2.65 6.90 18.76
C TYR A 86 -2.16 7.52 20.06
N LEU A 87 -1.14 6.91 20.68
CA LEU A 87 -0.39 7.56 21.74
C LEU A 87 0.45 8.71 21.17
N PRO A 88 0.79 9.73 21.98
CA PRO A 88 1.90 10.64 21.67
C PRO A 88 3.17 9.85 21.28
N VAL A 89 3.98 10.40 20.37
CA VAL A 89 5.12 9.68 19.79
C VAL A 89 6.13 9.20 20.85
N ASP A 90 6.42 10.04 21.84
CA ASP A 90 7.30 9.72 22.97
C ASP A 90 6.78 8.52 23.78
N GLN A 91 5.47 8.47 24.03
CA GLN A 91 4.83 7.34 24.72
C GLN A 91 4.79 6.08 23.85
N ALA A 92 4.58 6.23 22.54
CA ALA A 92 4.64 5.12 21.61
C ALA A 92 6.04 4.50 21.57
N ILE A 93 7.09 5.32 21.48
CA ILE A 93 8.49 4.88 21.58
C ILE A 93 8.74 4.14 22.89
N ALA A 94 8.30 4.70 24.02
CA ALA A 94 8.45 4.08 25.34
C ALA A 94 7.68 2.75 25.49
N SER A 95 6.69 2.49 24.62
CA SER A 95 5.90 1.26 24.61
C SER A 95 6.53 0.14 23.77
N MET A 96 7.66 0.41 23.09
CA MET A 96 8.37 -0.60 22.31
C MET A 96 8.84 -1.73 23.23
N PRO A 97 8.50 -3.01 22.95
CA PRO A 97 8.90 -4.11 23.83
C PRO A 97 10.43 -4.26 23.88
N SER A 98 10.98 -4.61 25.04
CA SER A 98 12.44 -4.74 25.23
C SER A 98 13.04 -6.01 24.62
N SER A 99 12.23 -7.05 24.43
CA SER A 99 12.65 -8.33 23.85
C SER A 99 11.70 -8.79 22.74
N PRO A 100 12.18 -9.53 21.74
CA PRO A 100 11.32 -10.13 20.71
C PRO A 100 10.24 -11.03 21.30
N SER A 101 9.10 -11.11 20.63
CA SER A 101 8.04 -12.07 20.99
C SER A 101 8.52 -13.52 20.86
N ALA A 102 8.03 -14.40 21.73
CA ALA A 102 8.23 -15.84 21.56
C ALA A 102 7.48 -16.33 20.30
N SER A 103 8.12 -17.22 19.54
CA SER A 103 7.50 -17.87 18.39
C SER A 103 6.86 -19.19 18.84
N PRO A 104 5.54 -19.41 18.61
CA PRO A 104 4.86 -20.63 19.01
C PRO A 104 5.34 -21.81 18.17
N VAL A 105 5.75 -22.88 18.86
CA VAL A 105 6.30 -24.13 18.29
C VAL A 105 7.63 -23.92 17.55
N LEU A 106 7.63 -23.19 16.43
CA LEU A 106 8.80 -22.98 15.57
C LEU A 106 9.81 -22.02 16.22
N GLN A 107 11.03 -22.50 16.48
CA GLN A 107 12.15 -21.72 17.03
C GLN A 107 13.22 -21.42 15.99
N ASN A 108 13.52 -22.37 15.11
CA ASN A 108 14.57 -22.22 14.10
C ASN A 108 14.00 -22.37 12.69
N LEU A 109 14.06 -21.29 11.91
CA LEU A 109 13.64 -21.28 10.51
C LEU A 109 14.86 -21.01 9.63
N THR A 110 15.19 -21.98 8.79
CA THR A 110 16.20 -21.84 7.74
C THR A 110 15.54 -21.99 6.37
N TYR A 111 16.30 -21.75 5.31
CA TYR A 111 15.78 -21.69 3.95
C TYR A 111 16.51 -22.66 3.03
N VAL A 112 15.78 -23.21 2.06
CA VAL A 112 16.35 -24.10 1.05
C VAL A 112 17.30 -23.32 0.14
N TYR A 113 18.46 -23.92 -0.12
CA TYR A 113 19.42 -23.49 -1.13
C TYR A 113 19.56 -24.59 -2.17
N ASP A 114 19.37 -24.22 -3.44
CA ASP A 114 19.48 -25.11 -4.59
C ASP A 114 20.01 -24.29 -5.77
N GLU A 115 21.25 -24.55 -6.16
CA GLU A 115 21.90 -23.86 -7.27
C GLU A 115 21.27 -24.20 -8.63
N ASN A 116 20.67 -25.38 -8.76
CA ASN A 116 20.14 -25.90 -10.01
C ASN A 116 18.71 -26.45 -9.79
N PRO A 117 17.73 -25.57 -9.48
CA PRO A 117 16.39 -26.00 -9.18
C PRO A 117 15.74 -26.64 -10.41
N ILE A 118 15.21 -27.84 -10.25
CA ILE A 118 14.61 -28.63 -11.34
C ILE A 118 13.10 -28.47 -11.30
N LYS A 119 12.53 -28.00 -12.42
CA LYS A 119 11.08 -27.98 -12.61
C LYS A 119 10.56 -29.41 -12.82
N THR A 120 10.01 -30.00 -11.77
CA THR A 120 9.46 -31.37 -11.78
C THR A 120 7.99 -31.44 -12.17
N GLU A 121 7.23 -30.37 -11.90
CA GLU A 121 5.80 -30.27 -12.21
C GLU A 121 5.58 -29.27 -13.37
N PRO A 122 4.62 -29.52 -14.30
CA PRO A 122 4.33 -28.60 -15.40
C PRO A 122 3.89 -27.21 -14.91
N HIS A 123 3.18 -27.17 -13.80
CA HIS A 123 2.62 -25.97 -13.18
C HIS A 123 3.16 -25.82 -11.75
N GLY A 124 3.72 -24.64 -11.46
CA GLY A 124 4.06 -24.25 -10.11
C GLY A 124 5.53 -23.91 -9.89
N GLY A 125 5.74 -22.88 -9.07
CA GLY A 125 7.05 -22.34 -8.70
C GLY A 125 7.75 -21.57 -9.82
N SER A 126 8.95 -21.11 -9.49
CA SER A 126 9.87 -20.46 -10.41
C SER A 126 11.31 -20.86 -10.10
N ASP A 127 12.24 -20.52 -11.00
CA ASP A 127 13.68 -20.56 -10.75
C ASP A 127 14.08 -19.81 -9.46
N PHE A 128 13.36 -18.73 -9.15
CA PHE A 128 13.59 -17.93 -7.95
C PHE A 128 13.09 -18.63 -6.69
N GLY A 129 11.93 -19.30 -6.78
CA GLY A 129 11.29 -20.03 -5.67
C GLY A 129 11.78 -21.47 -5.49
N GLY A 130 12.46 -22.04 -6.49
CA GLY A 130 13.05 -23.39 -6.45
C GLY A 130 12.11 -24.55 -6.82
N TYR A 131 11.00 -24.27 -7.51
CA TYR A 131 10.02 -25.29 -7.94
C TYR A 131 9.65 -26.34 -6.86
N PRO A 132 9.21 -25.93 -5.65
CA PRO A 132 8.77 -26.90 -4.66
C PRO A 132 7.67 -27.78 -5.26
N SER A 133 7.70 -29.08 -5.00
CA SER A 133 6.60 -30.01 -5.36
C SER A 133 5.37 -29.78 -4.49
N ILE A 134 4.20 -30.30 -4.89
CA ILE A 134 3.00 -30.31 -4.04
C ILE A 134 3.26 -31.01 -2.71
N LYS A 135 4.05 -32.08 -2.70
CA LYS A 135 4.44 -32.76 -1.45
C LYS A 135 5.24 -31.84 -0.54
N GLN A 136 6.29 -31.19 -1.04
CA GLN A 136 7.10 -30.26 -0.26
C GLN A 136 6.28 -29.06 0.24
N ARG A 137 5.32 -28.58 -0.58
CA ARG A 137 4.35 -27.58 -0.16
C ARG A 137 3.54 -28.07 1.04
N SER A 138 2.92 -29.25 0.95
CA SER A 138 2.10 -29.81 2.03
C SER A 138 2.92 -30.04 3.30
N ASP A 139 4.13 -30.57 3.18
CA ASP A 139 5.05 -30.81 4.29
C ASP A 139 5.45 -29.50 4.99
N SER A 140 5.52 -28.38 4.26
CA SER A 140 5.86 -27.07 4.82
C SER A 140 4.78 -26.45 5.72
N PHE A 141 3.55 -26.98 5.68
CA PHE A 141 2.49 -26.60 6.61
C PHE A 141 2.49 -27.41 7.90
N ASP A 142 3.29 -28.48 8.00
CA ASP A 142 3.46 -29.23 9.25
C ASP A 142 4.50 -28.55 10.13
N VAL A 143 4.05 -27.60 10.96
CA VAL A 143 4.92 -26.73 11.74
C VAL A 143 5.67 -27.51 12.82
N LYS A 144 7.01 -27.43 12.78
CA LYS A 144 7.93 -28.12 13.70
C LYS A 144 8.82 -27.10 14.40
N GLU A 145 9.51 -27.53 15.45
CA GLU A 145 10.44 -26.67 16.21
C GLU A 145 11.58 -26.11 15.33
N SER A 146 12.05 -26.89 14.37
CA SER A 146 13.03 -26.49 13.37
C SER A 146 12.56 -26.86 11.98
N MET A 147 12.63 -25.91 11.04
CA MET A 147 12.16 -26.11 9.66
C MET A 147 13.14 -25.50 8.65
N THR A 148 13.23 -26.15 7.49
CA THR A 148 13.88 -25.62 6.29
C THR A 148 12.84 -25.53 5.18
N VAL A 149 12.58 -24.33 4.67
CA VAL A 149 11.50 -24.10 3.68
C VAL A 149 11.98 -23.36 2.43
N HIS A 150 11.32 -23.59 1.30
CA HIS A 150 11.46 -22.72 0.13
C HIS A 150 10.88 -21.35 0.47
N CYS A 151 11.59 -20.28 0.12
CA CYS A 151 11.17 -18.91 0.45
C CYS A 151 11.85 -17.87 -0.44
N GLY A 152 11.89 -18.13 -1.75
CA GLY A 152 12.66 -17.35 -2.71
C GLY A 152 14.19 -17.44 -2.49
N PHE A 153 14.95 -16.78 -3.37
CA PHE A 153 16.41 -16.67 -3.27
C PHE A 153 17.14 -18.02 -3.17
N VAL A 154 16.72 -19.04 -3.92
CA VAL A 154 17.24 -20.41 -3.77
C VAL A 154 18.65 -20.62 -4.32
N LYS A 155 19.04 -19.90 -5.38
CA LYS A 155 20.27 -20.18 -6.17
C LYS A 155 21.58 -19.92 -5.42
N ARG A 156 21.58 -19.09 -4.37
CA ARG A 156 22.79 -18.76 -3.58
C ARG A 156 22.41 -18.54 -2.11
N SER A 157 23.41 -18.62 -1.23
CA SER A 157 23.22 -18.48 0.22
C SER A 157 22.90 -17.07 0.69
N LYS A 158 23.22 -16.04 -0.11
CA LYS A 158 23.02 -14.63 0.26
C LYS A 158 21.94 -13.99 -0.63
N PRO A 159 20.71 -13.76 -0.11
CA PRO A 159 19.68 -13.00 -0.80
C PRO A 159 20.21 -11.66 -1.31
N GLY A 160 19.89 -11.32 -2.56
CA GLY A 160 20.31 -10.06 -3.18
C GLY A 160 21.66 -10.12 -3.91
N LEU A 161 22.38 -11.25 -3.88
CA LEU A 161 23.64 -11.44 -4.61
C LEU A 161 23.55 -12.66 -5.54
N GLN A 162 23.30 -12.42 -6.84
CA GLN A 162 23.20 -13.44 -7.89
C GLN A 162 22.14 -14.51 -7.58
N THR A 163 21.00 -14.04 -7.09
CA THR A 163 19.85 -14.87 -6.67
C THR A 163 18.63 -14.68 -7.58
N GLY A 164 18.69 -13.77 -8.56
CA GLY A 164 17.56 -13.43 -9.43
C GLY A 164 16.62 -12.41 -8.79
N PHE A 165 17.14 -11.53 -7.94
CA PHE A 165 16.52 -10.31 -7.40
C PHE A 165 17.65 -9.53 -6.72
N ASP A 166 18.55 -8.98 -7.53
CA ASP A 166 19.89 -8.61 -7.09
C ASP A 166 20.00 -7.12 -6.77
N PHE A 167 20.79 -6.78 -5.76
CA PHE A 167 21.08 -5.41 -5.36
C PHE A 167 22.53 -5.05 -5.67
N ASP A 168 22.85 -3.76 -5.69
CA ASP A 168 24.26 -3.33 -5.68
C ASP A 168 24.94 -3.83 -4.39
N GLU A 169 26.21 -4.26 -4.45
CA GLU A 169 26.92 -4.83 -3.28
C GLU A 169 26.92 -3.89 -2.06
N SER A 170 27.02 -2.57 -2.30
CA SER A 170 26.94 -1.57 -1.23
C SER A 170 25.60 -1.54 -0.52
N ASP A 171 24.51 -1.83 -1.24
CA ASP A 171 23.17 -1.90 -0.65
C ASP A 171 22.99 -3.22 0.08
N VAL A 172 23.54 -4.34 -0.41
CA VAL A 172 23.52 -5.62 0.33
C VAL A 172 24.14 -5.48 1.73
N ALA A 173 25.28 -4.80 1.84
CA ALA A 173 25.92 -4.55 3.13
C ALA A 173 25.05 -3.69 4.07
N GLU A 174 24.37 -2.68 3.53
CA GLU A 174 23.43 -1.85 4.30
C GLU A 174 22.22 -2.65 4.79
N LEU A 175 21.59 -3.43 3.91
CA LEU A 175 20.37 -4.20 4.20
C LEU A 175 20.60 -5.30 5.25
N GLN A 176 21.85 -5.73 5.43
CA GLN A 176 22.25 -6.70 6.45
C GLN A 176 22.50 -6.08 7.84
N GLN A 177 22.53 -4.75 7.96
CA GLN A 177 22.71 -4.12 9.27
C GLN A 177 21.49 -4.37 10.18
N PHE A 178 21.74 -4.44 11.49
CA PHE A 178 20.65 -4.52 12.45
C PHE A 178 19.85 -3.22 12.46
N GLN A 179 18.53 -3.34 12.40
CA GLN A 179 17.62 -2.21 12.59
C GLN A 179 16.42 -2.68 13.41
N ASP A 180 16.01 -1.88 14.38
CA ASP A 180 14.83 -2.19 15.17
C ASP A 180 13.56 -2.14 14.31
N ILE A 181 13.43 -1.12 13.47
CA ILE A 181 12.25 -0.88 12.64
C ILE A 181 12.71 -0.47 11.25
N VAL A 182 12.09 -1.01 10.21
CA VAL A 182 12.22 -0.51 8.83
C VAL A 182 10.86 -0.20 8.22
N VAL A 183 10.81 0.81 7.37
CA VAL A 183 9.67 1.07 6.50
C VAL A 183 10.09 0.77 5.07
N ALA A 184 9.33 -0.08 4.37
CA ALA A 184 9.67 -0.51 3.03
C ALA A 184 8.50 -0.33 2.07
N SER A 185 8.82 0.01 0.83
CA SER A 185 7.89 0.11 -0.29
C SER A 185 8.59 -0.32 -1.58
N ALA A 186 7.83 -0.51 -2.66
CA ALA A 186 8.41 -0.75 -3.96
C ALA A 186 7.58 -0.23 -5.12
N ILE A 187 8.25 0.08 -6.22
CA ILE A 187 7.65 0.43 -7.50
C ILE A 187 8.39 -0.31 -8.63
N PHE A 188 7.69 -1.21 -9.30
CA PHE A 188 8.18 -1.95 -10.46
C PHE A 188 7.35 -1.59 -11.70
N GLY A 189 7.97 -1.61 -12.88
CA GLY A 189 7.37 -1.23 -14.16
C GLY A 189 6.94 0.23 -14.19
N ASN A 190 7.56 1.08 -13.36
CA ASN A 190 7.30 2.52 -13.30
C ASN A 190 5.81 2.88 -13.06
N TYR A 191 5.07 1.96 -12.42
CA TYR A 191 3.61 1.95 -12.35
C TYR A 191 3.03 3.07 -11.47
N ASP A 192 3.76 3.42 -10.41
CA ASP A 192 3.34 4.38 -9.40
C ASP A 192 4.29 5.57 -9.31
N VAL A 193 3.82 6.64 -8.66
CA VAL A 193 4.65 7.80 -8.31
C VAL A 193 5.12 7.63 -6.86
N ILE A 194 6.41 7.86 -6.60
CA ILE A 194 6.96 7.82 -5.23
C ILE A 194 6.23 8.82 -4.34
N GLN A 195 5.53 8.31 -3.33
CA GLN A 195 4.85 9.12 -2.33
C GLN A 195 5.75 9.39 -1.13
N GLN A 196 5.92 10.66 -0.75
CA GLN A 196 6.72 11.02 0.43
C GLN A 196 5.94 10.82 1.72
N PRO A 197 6.48 10.10 2.73
CA PRO A 197 5.86 10.03 4.05
C PRO A 197 5.67 11.43 4.64
N ARG A 198 4.57 11.63 5.37
CA ARG A 198 4.23 12.88 6.06
C ARG A 198 4.01 12.61 7.54
N ASN A 199 4.15 13.66 8.35
CA ASN A 199 3.97 13.62 9.80
C ASN A 199 4.89 12.59 10.50
N ILE A 200 6.11 12.44 10.00
CA ILE A 200 7.14 11.60 10.62
C ILE A 200 7.92 12.45 11.62
N SER A 201 8.04 11.98 12.87
CA SER A 201 8.80 12.63 13.93
C SER A 201 10.30 12.71 13.61
N GLU A 202 11.02 13.61 14.28
CA GLU A 202 12.48 13.71 14.11
C GLU A 202 13.17 12.46 14.66
N GLU A 203 12.64 11.86 15.73
CA GLU A 203 13.09 10.58 16.27
C GLU A 203 12.96 9.46 15.24
N ALA A 204 11.80 9.34 14.57
CA ALA A 204 11.61 8.34 13.53
C ALA A 204 12.49 8.59 12.30
N LYS A 205 12.64 9.85 11.84
CA LYS A 205 13.55 10.18 10.73
C LYS A 205 15.00 9.82 11.02
N LYS A 206 15.42 9.91 12.29
CA LYS A 206 16.78 9.58 12.72
C LYS A 206 17.01 8.07 12.87
N ASN A 207 16.03 7.35 13.41
CA ASN A 207 16.22 5.97 13.87
C ASN A 207 15.60 4.91 12.95
N ILE A 208 14.69 5.28 12.04
CA ILE A 208 13.98 4.34 11.18
C ILE A 208 14.38 4.59 9.72
N PRO A 209 15.11 3.66 9.08
CA PRO A 209 15.38 3.76 7.66
C PRO A 209 14.15 3.44 6.82
N PHE A 210 13.96 4.23 5.77
CA PHE A 210 12.90 4.10 4.78
C PHE A 210 13.52 3.62 3.45
N TYR A 211 13.09 2.46 2.97
CA TYR A 211 13.60 1.83 1.74
C TYR A 211 12.54 1.79 0.65
N MET A 212 12.94 2.15 -0.58
CA MET A 212 12.11 2.03 -1.77
C MET A 212 12.83 1.14 -2.79
N PHE A 213 12.30 -0.05 -3.02
CA PHE A 213 12.81 -0.97 -4.04
C PHE A 213 12.25 -0.62 -5.40
N ILE A 214 13.12 -0.46 -6.40
CA ILE A 214 12.70 -0.12 -7.77
C ILE A 214 13.43 -0.99 -8.78
N ASP A 215 12.84 -1.22 -9.95
CA ASP A 215 13.55 -1.81 -11.08
C ASP A 215 14.30 -0.76 -11.91
N GLU A 216 15.09 -1.26 -12.86
CA GLU A 216 15.90 -0.44 -13.77
C GLU A 216 15.04 0.49 -14.65
N GLU A 217 13.81 0.08 -15.00
CA GLU A 217 12.86 0.93 -15.73
C GLU A 217 12.46 2.16 -14.90
N THR A 218 12.08 1.94 -13.64
CA THR A 218 11.70 3.01 -12.72
C THR A 218 12.91 3.88 -12.37
N GLU A 219 14.10 3.28 -12.22
CA GLU A 219 15.36 4.00 -11.98
C GLU A 219 15.68 4.96 -13.13
N ALA A 220 15.57 4.50 -14.38
CA ALA A 220 15.80 5.33 -15.56
C ALA A 220 14.86 6.53 -15.61
N TYR A 221 13.59 6.35 -15.23
CA TYR A 221 12.62 7.44 -15.12
C TYR A 221 13.02 8.47 -14.05
N ILE A 222 13.38 8.01 -12.85
CA ILE A 222 13.76 8.89 -11.72
C ILE A 222 15.01 9.70 -12.06
N LYS A 223 16.04 9.05 -12.66
CA LYS A 223 17.26 9.71 -13.14
C LYS A 223 16.95 10.78 -14.19
N LYS A 224 16.08 10.48 -15.15
CA LYS A 224 15.65 11.44 -16.19
C LYS A 224 14.97 12.68 -15.62
N LYS A 225 14.24 12.53 -14.52
CA LYS A 225 13.55 13.64 -13.84
C LYS A 225 14.45 14.37 -12.82
N SER A 226 15.71 13.93 -12.65
CA SER A 226 16.64 14.47 -11.65
C SER A 226 16.06 14.51 -10.23
N ILE A 227 15.26 13.50 -9.89
CA ILE A 227 14.58 13.39 -8.58
C ILE A 227 15.50 12.76 -7.52
N LEU A 228 16.48 11.96 -7.95
CA LEU A 228 17.45 11.30 -7.08
C LEU A 228 18.52 12.29 -6.61
N ASP A 229 18.73 12.37 -5.30
CA ASP A 229 19.81 13.18 -4.73
C ASP A 229 21.17 12.45 -4.76
N SER A 230 22.23 13.15 -4.36
CA SER A 230 23.61 12.63 -4.33
C SER A 230 23.80 11.44 -3.37
N SER A 231 22.87 11.22 -2.44
CA SER A 231 22.89 10.14 -1.45
C SER A 231 22.05 8.93 -1.86
N LYS A 232 21.66 8.84 -3.13
CA LYS A 232 20.72 7.83 -3.65
C LYS A 232 19.36 7.87 -2.92
N ARG A 233 18.90 9.04 -2.50
CA ARG A 233 17.60 9.21 -1.83
C ARG A 233 16.62 10.04 -2.66
N VAL A 234 15.34 9.80 -2.39
CA VAL A 234 14.22 10.63 -2.84
C VAL A 234 13.41 11.00 -1.60
N GLY A 235 13.69 12.17 -1.04
CA GLY A 235 13.17 12.58 0.27
C GLY A 235 13.58 11.61 1.37
N LEU A 236 12.63 11.00 2.07
CA LEU A 236 12.97 10.03 3.12
C LEU A 236 13.43 8.68 2.58
N TRP A 237 13.01 8.32 1.38
CA TRP A 237 13.28 7.01 0.79
C TRP A 237 14.73 6.89 0.33
N ARG A 238 15.46 5.91 0.87
CA ARG A 238 16.67 5.37 0.26
C ARG A 238 16.27 4.44 -0.88
N ILE A 239 16.78 4.72 -2.07
CA ILE A 239 16.47 3.94 -3.27
C ILE A 239 17.38 2.72 -3.32
N VAL A 240 16.78 1.54 -3.48
CA VAL A 240 17.48 0.28 -3.74
C VAL A 240 17.05 -0.22 -5.11
N VAL A 241 18.00 -0.28 -6.04
CA VAL A 241 17.73 -0.71 -7.41
C VAL A 241 17.85 -2.23 -7.47
N VAL A 242 16.83 -2.87 -7.99
CA VAL A 242 16.73 -4.32 -8.16
C VAL A 242 17.03 -4.66 -9.60
N ARG A 243 18.03 -5.53 -9.79
CA ARG A 243 18.44 -6.07 -11.07
C ARG A 243 18.05 -7.54 -11.18
N ASN A 244 18.03 -8.07 -12.40
CA ASN A 244 17.74 -9.48 -12.67
C ASN A 244 16.42 -9.94 -12.04
N VAL A 245 15.36 -9.14 -12.17
CA VAL A 245 14.05 -9.46 -11.57
C VAL A 245 13.53 -10.83 -12.06
N PRO A 246 12.92 -11.64 -11.19
CA PRO A 246 12.66 -13.05 -11.48
C PRO A 246 11.41 -13.30 -12.35
N TYR A 247 10.53 -12.30 -12.46
CA TYR A 247 9.26 -12.43 -13.18
C TYR A 247 9.11 -11.35 -14.25
N SER A 248 8.41 -11.69 -15.33
CA SER A 248 7.99 -10.71 -16.34
C SER A 248 6.86 -9.80 -15.84
N ASP A 249 6.04 -10.27 -14.89
CA ASP A 249 4.98 -9.48 -14.25
C ASP A 249 5.56 -8.59 -13.13
N ALA A 250 5.61 -7.29 -13.37
CA ALA A 250 6.03 -6.28 -12.40
C ALA A 250 5.24 -6.35 -11.08
N ARG A 251 3.95 -6.71 -11.11
CA ARG A 251 3.15 -6.87 -9.89
C ARG A 251 3.62 -8.04 -9.05
N ARG A 252 4.06 -9.13 -9.69
CA ARG A 252 4.64 -10.30 -9.03
C ARG A 252 6.02 -9.97 -8.44
N ASN A 253 6.85 -9.22 -9.17
CA ASN A 253 8.14 -8.70 -8.64
C ASN A 253 7.93 -7.86 -7.38
N GLY A 254 6.89 -7.01 -7.34
CA GLY A 254 6.51 -6.26 -6.15
C GLY A 254 6.10 -7.12 -4.93
N LYS A 255 5.78 -8.40 -5.12
CA LYS A 255 5.48 -9.33 -4.01
C LYS A 255 6.73 -9.81 -3.28
N VAL A 256 7.90 -9.78 -3.93
CA VAL A 256 9.17 -10.16 -3.32
C VAL A 256 9.50 -9.26 -2.13
N PRO A 257 9.67 -7.93 -2.28
CA PRO A 257 9.96 -7.06 -1.13
C PRO A 257 8.73 -6.86 -0.24
N LYS A 258 7.52 -7.23 -0.67
CA LYS A 258 6.33 -7.24 0.20
C LYS A 258 6.34 -8.37 1.22
N LEU A 259 6.55 -9.60 0.75
CA LEU A 259 6.39 -10.82 1.56
C LEU A 259 7.73 -11.31 2.13
N LEU A 260 8.84 -11.03 1.44
CA LEU A 260 10.16 -11.55 1.77
C LEU A 260 11.09 -10.50 2.40
N LEU A 261 10.56 -9.46 3.06
CA LEU A 261 11.40 -8.49 3.80
C LEU A 261 12.36 -9.17 4.78
N HIS A 262 11.95 -10.27 5.41
CA HIS A 262 12.78 -11.03 6.33
C HIS A 262 13.95 -11.78 5.65
N ARG A 263 13.88 -12.02 4.33
CA ARG A 263 15.00 -12.53 3.54
C ARG A 263 15.94 -11.40 3.11
N ILE A 264 15.40 -10.22 2.83
CA ILE A 264 16.16 -9.03 2.41
C ILE A 264 16.86 -8.37 3.60
N PHE A 265 16.18 -8.32 4.74
CA PHE A 265 16.60 -7.74 6.00
C PHE A 265 16.66 -8.81 7.10
N PRO A 266 17.71 -9.65 7.12
CA PRO A 266 17.77 -10.77 8.07
C PRO A 266 17.90 -10.33 9.54
N ASN A 267 18.33 -9.09 9.79
CA ASN A 267 18.61 -8.56 11.13
C ASN A 267 17.63 -7.44 11.54
N VAL A 268 16.40 -7.46 11.01
CA VAL A 268 15.36 -6.49 11.34
C VAL A 268 14.34 -7.07 12.30
N ARG A 269 13.94 -6.29 13.32
CA ARG A 269 12.94 -6.75 14.29
C ARG A 269 11.50 -6.44 13.86
N TYR A 270 11.21 -5.24 13.37
CA TYR A 270 9.89 -4.85 12.89
C TYR A 270 9.95 -4.28 11.47
N SER A 271 8.92 -4.54 10.67
CA SER A 271 8.72 -3.87 9.38
C SER A 271 7.31 -3.33 9.20
N ILE A 272 7.23 -2.22 8.49
CA ILE A 272 6.00 -1.69 7.91
C ILE A 272 6.17 -1.69 6.39
N TRP A 273 5.48 -2.61 5.72
CA TRP A 273 5.36 -2.60 4.27
C TRP A 273 4.24 -1.66 3.83
N ILE A 274 4.48 -0.86 2.80
CA ILE A 274 3.51 0.08 2.22
C ILE A 274 3.55 -0.04 0.70
N ASP A 275 2.41 -0.30 0.08
CA ASP A 275 2.26 -0.35 -1.39
C ASP A 275 2.61 1.00 -2.04
N GLY A 276 3.24 1.00 -3.21
CA GLY A 276 3.82 2.21 -3.83
C GLY A 276 2.81 3.32 -4.14
N LYS A 277 1.53 2.94 -4.32
CA LYS A 277 0.38 3.85 -4.49
C LYS A 277 -0.07 4.58 -3.21
N LEU A 278 0.54 4.31 -2.07
CA LEU A 278 0.12 4.84 -0.78
C LEU A 278 1.14 5.83 -0.21
N GLN A 279 0.63 6.89 0.40
CA GLN A 279 1.39 7.83 1.21
C GLN A 279 1.20 7.51 2.69
N LEU A 280 2.28 7.26 3.42
CA LEU A 280 2.27 7.19 4.89
C LEU A 280 2.03 8.57 5.50
N VAL A 281 1.09 8.70 6.43
CA VAL A 281 0.71 9.98 7.05
C VAL A 281 0.68 9.98 8.58
N VAL A 282 1.10 8.88 9.22
CA VAL A 282 1.23 8.74 10.68
C VAL A 282 2.59 8.12 10.99
N ASP A 283 3.15 8.47 12.15
CA ASP A 283 4.47 8.03 12.58
C ASP A 283 4.56 6.49 12.75
N PRO A 284 5.64 5.83 12.28
CA PRO A 284 5.81 4.38 12.41
C PRO A 284 5.71 3.84 13.84
N TYR A 285 6.21 4.57 14.84
CA TYR A 285 6.12 4.14 16.25
C TYR A 285 4.67 4.06 16.71
N GLN A 286 3.85 5.04 16.32
CA GLN A 286 2.42 5.06 16.66
C GLN A 286 1.66 3.92 15.96
N ILE A 287 2.04 3.57 14.73
CA ILE A 287 1.45 2.45 13.98
C ILE A 287 1.80 1.12 14.65
N LEU A 288 3.07 0.88 14.95
CA LEU A 288 3.51 -0.34 15.63
C LEU A 288 2.87 -0.47 17.01
N GLU A 289 2.82 0.61 17.77
CA GLU A 289 2.17 0.63 19.07
C GLU A 289 0.69 0.25 18.95
N LYS A 290 -0.07 0.93 18.08
CA LYS A 290 -1.51 0.71 17.94
C LYS A 290 -1.85 -0.70 17.43
N PHE A 291 -1.14 -1.19 16.41
CA PHE A 291 -1.54 -2.39 15.66
C PHE A 291 -0.77 -3.66 16.03
N LEU A 292 0.42 -3.55 16.64
CA LEU A 292 1.16 -4.71 17.15
C LEU A 292 1.20 -4.72 18.67
N TRP A 293 1.96 -3.80 19.28
CA TRP A 293 2.33 -3.88 20.70
C TRP A 293 1.12 -3.83 21.61
N ARG A 294 0.21 -2.87 21.40
CA ARG A 294 -1.03 -2.75 22.15
C ARG A 294 -1.92 -3.98 21.99
N GLN A 295 -1.95 -4.58 20.80
CA GLN A 295 -2.78 -5.74 20.51
C GLN A 295 -2.13 -7.06 20.94
N ASN A 296 -0.91 -7.03 21.49
CA ASN A 296 -0.10 -8.21 21.75
C ASN A 296 -0.02 -9.14 20.52
N ALA A 297 0.17 -8.53 19.34
CA ALA A 297 0.23 -9.20 18.06
C ALA A 297 1.60 -9.00 17.41
N ASN A 298 2.01 -9.97 16.60
CA ASN A 298 3.28 -9.94 15.84
C ASN A 298 3.05 -9.82 14.32
N PHE A 299 1.79 -9.85 13.87
CA PHE A 299 1.41 -9.57 12.49
C PHE A 299 0.06 -8.86 12.46
N ALA A 300 -0.03 -7.77 11.71
CA ALA A 300 -1.26 -7.02 11.51
C ALA A 300 -1.48 -6.65 10.04
N ILE A 301 -2.73 -6.78 9.61
CA ILE A 301 -3.17 -6.51 8.24
C ILE A 301 -4.63 -6.09 8.27
N SER A 302 -5.03 -5.13 7.44
CA SER A 302 -6.45 -4.76 7.35
C SER A 302 -7.24 -5.78 6.54
N ARG A 303 -8.49 -6.02 6.93
CA ARG A 303 -9.44 -6.70 6.04
C ARG A 303 -9.76 -5.84 4.83
N HIS A 304 -10.14 -6.47 3.72
CA HIS A 304 -10.63 -5.77 2.54
C HIS A 304 -11.97 -5.06 2.82
N TYR A 305 -12.20 -3.92 2.19
CA TYR A 305 -13.27 -2.98 2.59
C TYR A 305 -14.69 -3.39 2.21
N ARG A 306 -14.85 -4.40 1.34
CA ARG A 306 -16.15 -4.81 0.80
C ARG A 306 -16.30 -6.32 0.69
N ARG A 307 -15.29 -6.98 0.14
CA ARG A 307 -15.25 -8.44 -0.06
C ARG A 307 -14.52 -9.09 1.10
N PHE A 308 -15.15 -10.08 1.73
CA PHE A 308 -14.60 -10.81 2.88
C PHE A 308 -14.42 -12.32 2.62
N ASP A 309 -14.96 -12.81 1.51
CA ASP A 309 -14.88 -14.20 1.07
C ASP A 309 -13.95 -14.32 -0.14
N VAL A 310 -13.04 -15.29 -0.09
CA VAL A 310 -12.02 -15.55 -1.11
C VAL A 310 -12.62 -15.91 -2.48
N PHE A 311 -13.74 -16.62 -2.51
CA PHE A 311 -14.43 -17.01 -3.75
C PHE A 311 -15.12 -15.80 -4.37
N VAL A 312 -15.70 -14.92 -3.55
CA VAL A 312 -16.24 -13.63 -4.04
C VAL A 312 -15.13 -12.74 -4.57
N GLU A 313 -13.96 -12.71 -3.91
CA GLU A 313 -12.78 -12.00 -4.41
C GLU A 313 -12.30 -12.58 -5.74
N ALA A 314 -12.29 -13.91 -5.92
CA ALA A 314 -11.90 -14.54 -7.17
C ALA A 314 -12.81 -14.13 -8.34
N GLU A 315 -14.13 -14.15 -8.15
CA GLU A 315 -15.07 -13.68 -9.18
C GLU A 315 -14.87 -12.20 -9.51
N ALA A 316 -14.61 -11.36 -8.50
CA ALA A 316 -14.30 -9.95 -8.71
C ALA A 316 -13.00 -9.74 -9.51
N ASN A 317 -11.99 -10.58 -9.28
CA ASN A 317 -10.74 -10.54 -10.05
C ASN A 317 -10.94 -10.91 -11.52
N LYS A 318 -11.75 -11.94 -11.80
CA LYS A 318 -12.14 -12.34 -13.16
C LYS A 318 -12.94 -11.24 -13.86
N ALA A 319 -13.96 -10.71 -13.20
CA ALA A 319 -14.78 -9.62 -13.75
C ALA A 319 -13.96 -8.36 -14.06
N ALA A 320 -12.96 -8.05 -13.22
CA ALA A 320 -12.04 -6.93 -13.43
C ALA A 320 -10.90 -7.23 -14.41
N GLY A 321 -10.77 -8.46 -14.92
CA GLY A 321 -9.70 -8.88 -15.84
C GLY A 321 -8.31 -8.70 -15.23
N LYS A 322 -8.17 -8.91 -13.91
CA LYS A 322 -6.89 -8.69 -13.20
C LYS A 322 -5.88 -9.80 -13.43
N TYR A 323 -6.34 -10.97 -13.85
CA TYR A 323 -5.54 -12.13 -14.22
C TYR A 323 -6.35 -12.97 -15.22
N ASP A 324 -5.70 -13.93 -15.87
CA ASP A 324 -6.40 -14.93 -16.69
C ASP A 324 -7.41 -15.72 -15.84
N ASN A 325 -8.62 -15.89 -16.37
CA ASN A 325 -9.72 -16.51 -15.63
C ASN A 325 -9.44 -17.98 -15.32
N PHE A 326 -8.86 -18.72 -16.27
CA PHE A 326 -8.55 -20.14 -16.09
C PHE A 326 -7.53 -20.33 -14.97
N SER A 327 -6.48 -19.50 -14.93
CA SER A 327 -5.49 -19.52 -13.85
C SER A 327 -6.10 -19.21 -12.47
N ILE A 328 -7.11 -18.33 -12.39
CA ILE A 328 -7.83 -18.04 -11.14
C ILE A 328 -8.66 -19.25 -10.73
N ASP A 329 -9.39 -19.86 -11.67
CA ASP A 329 -10.24 -21.01 -11.41
C ASP A 329 -9.40 -22.21 -10.94
N GLU A 330 -8.26 -22.50 -11.58
CA GLU A 330 -7.31 -23.54 -11.15
C GLU A 330 -6.83 -23.32 -9.70
N GLN A 331 -6.44 -22.10 -9.35
CA GLN A 331 -5.99 -21.77 -7.99
C GLN A 331 -7.13 -21.98 -6.96
N VAL A 332 -8.32 -21.49 -7.27
CA VAL A 332 -9.48 -21.56 -6.38
C VAL A 332 -9.96 -22.99 -6.19
N ASP A 333 -10.03 -23.77 -7.27
CA ASP A 333 -10.47 -25.16 -7.21
C ASP A 333 -9.45 -26.04 -6.47
N PHE A 334 -8.15 -25.79 -6.67
CA PHE A 334 -7.12 -26.39 -5.84
C PHE A 334 -7.31 -26.06 -4.35
N TYR A 335 -7.62 -24.80 -4.02
CA TYR A 335 -7.87 -24.42 -2.63
C TYR A 335 -9.12 -25.05 -2.02
N LYS A 336 -10.20 -25.20 -2.79
CA LYS A 336 -11.39 -25.95 -2.33
C LYS A 336 -11.05 -27.41 -2.02
N GLN A 337 -10.27 -28.06 -2.89
CA GLN A 337 -9.81 -29.44 -2.69
C GLN A 337 -8.92 -29.57 -1.44
N GLU A 338 -8.12 -28.54 -1.15
CA GLU A 338 -7.29 -28.43 0.05
C GLU A 338 -8.08 -28.06 1.33
N GLY A 339 -9.40 -27.90 1.24
CA GLY A 339 -10.29 -27.68 2.38
C GLY A 339 -10.67 -26.23 2.65
N LEU A 340 -10.37 -25.28 1.75
CA LEU A 340 -10.85 -23.90 1.91
C LEU A 340 -12.36 -23.84 1.74
N THR A 341 -13.04 -23.31 2.75
CA THR A 341 -14.49 -23.14 2.78
C THR A 341 -14.87 -21.65 2.75
N PRO A 342 -16.10 -21.32 2.32
CA PRO A 342 -16.56 -19.94 2.29
C PRO A 342 -16.41 -19.26 3.65
N TYR A 343 -16.17 -17.95 3.63
CA TYR A 343 -16.04 -17.18 4.84
C TYR A 343 -17.34 -17.24 5.65
N SER A 344 -17.20 -17.46 6.95
CA SER A 344 -18.31 -17.41 7.89
C SER A 344 -17.81 -16.97 9.27
N GLU A 345 -18.75 -16.58 10.13
CA GLU A 345 -18.48 -16.19 11.53
C GLU A 345 -17.82 -17.30 12.35
N ALA A 346 -17.84 -18.55 11.88
CA ALA A 346 -17.11 -19.65 12.51
C ALA A 346 -15.58 -19.42 12.55
N LYS A 347 -15.05 -18.53 11.68
CA LYS A 347 -13.62 -18.16 11.64
C LYS A 347 -13.23 -17.06 12.63
N PHE A 348 -14.13 -16.60 13.50
CA PHE A 348 -13.77 -15.62 14.54
C PHE A 348 -12.58 -16.13 15.40
N PRO A 349 -11.66 -15.23 15.81
CA PRO A 349 -11.76 -13.77 15.74
C PRO A 349 -11.37 -13.14 14.38
N ILE A 350 -11.03 -13.94 13.37
CA ILE A 350 -10.70 -13.44 12.03
C ILE A 350 -11.97 -12.99 11.30
N THR A 351 -11.97 -11.73 10.85
CA THR A 351 -13.16 -11.05 10.33
C THR A 351 -13.26 -11.02 8.80
N SER A 352 -12.33 -11.68 8.10
CA SER A 352 -12.27 -11.76 6.63
C SER A 352 -11.28 -12.83 6.17
N ASP A 353 -11.57 -13.51 5.05
CA ASP A 353 -10.60 -14.28 4.27
C ASP A 353 -9.75 -13.41 3.34
N VAL A 354 -10.25 -12.21 3.02
CA VAL A 354 -9.65 -11.31 2.04
C VAL A 354 -8.98 -10.15 2.75
N PRO A 355 -7.64 -10.04 2.70
CA PRO A 355 -6.95 -8.88 3.23
C PRO A 355 -6.95 -7.73 2.22
N GLU A 356 -6.86 -6.50 2.73
CA GLU A 356 -6.34 -5.37 1.97
C GLU A 356 -4.81 -5.32 2.18
N GLY A 357 -4.09 -6.06 1.35
CA GLY A 357 -2.65 -6.28 1.52
C GLY A 357 -1.76 -5.09 1.11
N CYS A 358 -2.29 -3.87 0.99
CA CYS A 358 -1.46 -2.72 0.64
C CYS A 358 -0.63 -2.17 1.82
N VAL A 359 -0.87 -2.67 3.04
CA VAL A 359 0.01 -2.45 4.20
C VAL A 359 0.18 -3.77 4.94
N LEU A 360 1.41 -4.11 5.34
CA LEU A 360 1.70 -5.17 6.31
C LEU A 360 2.49 -4.59 7.48
N ILE A 361 2.11 -4.91 8.70
CA ILE A 361 2.82 -4.50 9.92
C ILE A 361 3.26 -5.78 10.62
N LYS A 362 4.56 -5.97 10.79
CA LYS A 362 5.11 -7.29 11.16
C LYS A 362 6.27 -7.17 12.13
N GLU A 363 6.27 -8.01 13.16
CA GLU A 363 7.47 -8.42 13.89
C GLU A 363 8.08 -9.64 13.20
N HIS A 364 9.39 -9.64 13.01
CA HIS A 364 10.14 -10.71 12.36
C HIS A 364 10.55 -11.77 13.38
N ILE A 365 9.67 -12.75 13.57
CA ILE A 365 9.92 -13.95 14.37
C ILE A 365 9.74 -15.19 13.49
N PRO A 366 10.24 -16.37 13.88
CA PRO A 366 10.16 -17.56 13.03
C PRO A 366 8.76 -17.86 12.48
N ILE A 367 7.69 -17.81 13.28
CA ILE A 367 6.34 -18.11 12.78
C ILE A 367 5.82 -17.09 11.76
N THR A 368 6.10 -15.79 11.95
CA THR A 368 5.63 -14.74 11.02
C THR A 368 6.46 -14.73 9.74
N ASN A 369 7.73 -15.15 9.82
CA ASN A 369 8.60 -15.38 8.66
C ASN A 369 8.12 -16.58 7.85
N LEU A 370 7.83 -17.71 8.51
CA LEU A 370 7.22 -18.89 7.87
C LEU A 370 5.92 -18.51 7.17
N PHE A 371 5.00 -17.82 7.87
CA PHE A 371 3.73 -17.37 7.28
C PHE A 371 3.93 -16.61 5.97
N THR A 372 4.80 -15.60 5.96
CA THR A 372 5.06 -14.81 4.76
C THR A 372 5.84 -15.58 3.67
N CYS A 373 6.69 -16.54 4.03
CA CYS A 373 7.33 -17.45 3.08
C CYS A 373 6.29 -18.30 2.35
N LEU A 374 5.41 -18.97 3.11
CA LEU A 374 4.39 -19.84 2.53
C LEU A 374 3.39 -19.02 1.71
N TRP A 375 3.03 -17.82 2.16
CA TRP A 375 2.19 -16.91 1.39
C TRP A 375 2.84 -16.50 0.07
N PHE A 376 4.15 -16.20 0.07
CA PHE A 376 4.89 -15.95 -1.16
C PHE A 376 4.94 -17.18 -2.07
N ASN A 377 5.13 -18.38 -1.52
CA ASN A 377 5.18 -19.61 -2.32
C ASN A 377 3.86 -19.89 -3.05
N GLU A 378 2.72 -19.55 -2.44
CA GLU A 378 1.42 -19.62 -3.10
C GLU A 378 1.31 -18.62 -4.27
N VAL A 379 1.79 -17.39 -4.06
CA VAL A 379 1.85 -16.34 -5.10
C VAL A 379 2.78 -16.73 -6.24
N ASP A 380 3.92 -17.34 -5.93
CA ASP A 380 4.89 -17.85 -6.90
C ASP A 380 4.30 -19.02 -7.70
N ARG A 381 3.58 -19.93 -7.04
CA ARG A 381 2.96 -21.10 -7.68
C ARG A 381 1.78 -20.74 -8.57
N PHE A 382 0.87 -19.90 -8.08
CA PHE A 382 -0.41 -19.63 -8.73
C PHE A 382 -0.41 -18.24 -9.36
N THR A 383 -1.37 -17.40 -8.99
CA THR A 383 -1.51 -16.04 -9.52
C THR A 383 -0.80 -15.01 -8.63
N SER A 384 -0.47 -13.85 -9.19
CA SER A 384 0.09 -12.73 -8.41
C SER A 384 -0.93 -12.03 -7.48
N ARG A 385 -2.15 -12.56 -7.39
CA ARG A 385 -3.26 -12.05 -6.56
C ARG A 385 -3.16 -12.63 -5.15
N ASP A 386 -2.28 -12.06 -4.35
CA ASP A 386 -2.03 -12.42 -2.95
C ASP A 386 -3.27 -12.46 -2.04
N GLN A 387 -4.33 -11.72 -2.38
CA GLN A 387 -5.62 -11.78 -1.69
C GLN A 387 -6.27 -13.17 -1.75
N LEU A 388 -6.02 -13.94 -2.82
CA LEU A 388 -6.60 -15.28 -3.00
C LEU A 388 -5.89 -16.35 -2.16
N SER A 389 -4.59 -16.18 -1.90
CA SER A 389 -3.77 -17.15 -1.19
C SER A 389 -3.67 -16.92 0.32
N PHE A 390 -4.02 -15.73 0.80
CA PHE A 390 -3.90 -15.37 2.22
C PHE A 390 -4.65 -16.32 3.16
N ALA A 391 -5.95 -16.55 2.91
CA ALA A 391 -6.79 -17.38 3.77
C ALA A 391 -6.29 -18.83 3.82
N MET A 392 -5.87 -19.38 2.68
CA MET A 392 -5.31 -20.72 2.60
C MET A 392 -4.11 -20.90 3.53
N VAL A 393 -3.12 -20.00 3.44
CA VAL A 393 -1.89 -20.09 4.24
C VAL A 393 -2.21 -19.85 5.72
N ARG A 394 -3.03 -18.85 6.02
CA ARG A 394 -3.47 -18.53 7.38
C ARG A 394 -4.14 -19.73 8.04
N ASP A 395 -5.17 -20.29 7.41
CA ASP A 395 -5.99 -21.36 7.98
C ASP A 395 -5.12 -22.61 8.24
N LYS A 396 -4.21 -22.96 7.32
CA LYS A 396 -3.29 -24.09 7.51
C LYS A 396 -2.30 -23.88 8.66
N ILE A 397 -1.73 -22.67 8.84
CA ILE A 397 -0.83 -22.40 9.96
C ILE A 397 -1.60 -22.35 11.29
N MET A 398 -2.73 -21.65 11.35
CA MET A 398 -3.54 -21.53 12.58
C MET A 398 -4.14 -22.87 13.03
N ALA A 399 -4.33 -23.83 12.11
CA ALA A 399 -4.72 -25.19 12.45
C ALA A 399 -3.60 -26.01 13.14
N LYS A 400 -2.35 -25.53 13.08
CA LYS A 400 -1.16 -26.24 13.55
C LYS A 400 -0.51 -25.60 14.77
N VAL A 401 -0.64 -24.29 14.91
CA VAL A 401 -0.05 -23.53 16.02
C VAL A 401 -1.06 -22.56 16.60
N ASP A 402 -0.98 -22.34 17.93
CA ASP A 402 -1.72 -21.26 18.61
C ASP A 402 -1.08 -19.91 18.27
N TRP A 403 -1.42 -19.40 17.10
CA TRP A 403 -0.94 -18.15 16.55
C TRP A 403 -2.10 -17.42 15.90
N ASN A 404 -2.12 -16.09 16.01
CA ASN A 404 -3.20 -15.29 15.47
C ASN A 404 -2.69 -13.99 14.83
N ILE A 405 -3.48 -13.43 13.94
CA ILE A 405 -3.20 -12.19 13.21
C ILE A 405 -4.14 -11.10 13.72
N ASN A 406 -3.60 -9.90 13.98
CA ASN A 406 -4.45 -8.74 14.20
C ASN A 406 -5.05 -8.27 12.86
N MET A 407 -6.27 -8.72 12.58
CA MET A 407 -7.02 -8.30 11.40
C MET A 407 -7.89 -7.07 11.71
N PHE A 408 -7.36 -5.89 11.41
CA PHE A 408 -8.00 -4.61 11.72
C PHE A 408 -8.87 -4.09 10.55
N LEU A 409 -9.62 -3.00 10.78
CA LEU A 409 -10.55 -2.48 9.77
C LEU A 409 -9.82 -1.68 8.68
N ASP A 410 -10.29 -1.77 7.43
CA ASP A 410 -9.77 -0.93 6.33
C ASP A 410 -9.89 0.58 6.63
N CYS A 411 -10.94 0.99 7.36
CA CYS A 411 -11.08 2.38 7.75
C CYS A 411 -9.97 2.86 8.71
N GLU A 412 -9.42 1.97 9.54
CA GLU A 412 -8.27 2.29 10.40
C GLU A 412 -7.00 2.37 9.54
N ARG A 413 -6.85 1.49 8.52
CA ARG A 413 -5.77 1.60 7.52
C ARG A 413 -5.75 2.96 6.85
N ARG A 414 -6.91 3.40 6.33
CA ARG A 414 -7.07 4.69 5.66
C ARG A 414 -6.77 5.90 6.57
N ASN A 415 -6.71 5.70 7.88
CA ASN A 415 -6.32 6.75 8.81
C ASN A 415 -4.82 7.06 8.69
N PHE A 416 -3.97 6.04 8.57
CA PHE A 416 -2.51 6.20 8.55
C PHE A 416 -1.86 6.11 7.16
N VAL A 417 -2.61 5.69 6.13
CA VAL A 417 -2.18 5.77 4.74
C VAL A 417 -3.24 6.41 3.84
N VAL A 418 -2.79 7.28 2.94
CA VAL A 418 -3.62 7.92 1.92
C VAL A 418 -3.32 7.30 0.56
N GLN A 419 -4.35 6.85 -0.14
CA GLN A 419 -4.20 6.31 -1.48
C GLN A 419 -4.13 7.43 -2.51
N THR A 420 -3.08 7.39 -3.34
CA THR A 420 -2.94 8.23 -4.53
C THR A 420 -3.30 7.43 -5.78
N TYR A 421 -3.50 8.14 -6.89
CA TYR A 421 -3.75 7.49 -8.17
C TYR A 421 -2.46 6.92 -8.76
N HIS A 422 -2.60 5.85 -9.53
CA HIS A 422 -1.52 5.29 -10.36
C HIS A 422 -1.05 6.33 -11.38
N ARG A 423 0.18 6.18 -11.85
CA ARG A 423 0.82 7.20 -12.69
C ARG A 423 0.08 7.45 -14.00
N ASP A 424 -0.36 6.38 -14.65
CA ASP A 424 -1.12 6.42 -15.91
C ASP A 424 -2.39 7.28 -15.80
N LEU A 425 -3.11 7.17 -14.68
CA LEU A 425 -4.29 7.98 -14.39
C LEU A 425 -3.90 9.43 -14.10
N LEU A 426 -2.83 9.67 -13.33
CA LEU A 426 -2.33 11.02 -13.03
C LEU A 426 -1.90 11.77 -14.30
N GLU A 427 -1.24 11.09 -15.23
CA GLU A 427 -0.80 11.67 -16.52
C GLU A 427 -1.97 12.00 -17.45
N GLN A 428 -3.12 11.33 -17.28
CA GLN A 428 -4.35 11.59 -18.03
C GLN A 428 -5.26 12.64 -17.37
N MET A 429 -5.02 12.99 -16.10
CA MET A 429 -5.81 13.99 -15.40
C MET A 429 -5.48 15.40 -15.91
N PRO A 430 -6.48 16.27 -16.10
CA PRO A 430 -6.21 17.67 -16.41
C PRO A 430 -5.39 18.29 -15.26
N PRO A 431 -4.42 19.16 -15.57
CA PRO A 431 -3.61 19.79 -14.54
C PRO A 431 -4.51 20.49 -13.52
N PRO A 432 -4.17 20.44 -12.21
CA PRO A 432 -4.97 21.09 -11.20
C PRO A 432 -5.14 22.56 -11.58
N VAL A 433 -6.39 23.02 -11.65
CA VAL A 433 -6.72 24.40 -11.96
C VAL A 433 -5.94 25.25 -10.96
N ALA A 434 -4.98 26.04 -11.44
CA ALA A 434 -4.24 26.95 -10.60
C ALA A 434 -5.27 27.74 -9.79
N ASN A 435 -5.14 27.74 -8.47
CA ASN A 435 -5.93 28.62 -7.63
C ASN A 435 -5.61 30.05 -8.07
N MET A 436 -6.38 30.57 -9.03
CA MET A 436 -6.48 31.99 -9.23
C MET A 436 -6.91 32.51 -7.87
N ILE A 437 -5.98 33.17 -7.18
CA ILE A 437 -6.31 34.05 -6.08
C ILE A 437 -7.25 35.07 -6.70
N ARG A 438 -8.56 34.79 -6.65
CA ARG A 438 -9.58 35.78 -6.95
C ARG A 438 -9.36 36.84 -5.88
N ARG A 439 -8.71 37.94 -6.27
CA ARG A 439 -8.74 39.16 -5.47
C ARG A 439 -10.21 39.39 -5.11
N PRO A 440 -10.55 39.58 -3.83
CA PRO A 440 -11.92 39.83 -3.45
C PRO A 440 -12.43 41.03 -4.26
N PRO A 441 -13.68 40.99 -4.76
CA PRO A 441 -14.26 42.14 -5.44
C PRO A 441 -14.16 43.34 -4.50
N ALA A 442 -13.68 44.47 -5.01
CA ALA A 442 -13.67 45.70 -4.24
C ALA A 442 -15.10 45.96 -3.73
N LEU A 443 -15.23 46.10 -2.40
CA LEU A 443 -16.48 46.41 -1.73
C LEU A 443 -17.11 47.67 -2.38
N PRO A 444 -18.42 47.67 -2.67
CA PRO A 444 -19.09 48.86 -3.15
C PRO A 444 -18.95 49.97 -2.11
N SER A 445 -18.46 51.13 -2.54
CA SER A 445 -18.40 52.33 -1.71
C SER A 445 -19.81 52.69 -1.19
N MET A 446 -20.04 52.40 0.08
CA MET A 446 -21.21 52.85 0.82
C MET A 446 -21.12 54.38 0.99
N ARG A 447 -21.69 55.12 0.04
CA ARG A 447 -22.04 56.54 0.25
C ARG A 447 -23.08 56.61 1.36
N ARG A 448 -22.64 56.95 2.57
CA ARG A 448 -23.49 57.45 3.66
C ARG A 448 -24.30 58.65 3.14
N ARG A 449 -25.60 58.45 2.92
CA ARG A 449 -26.58 59.54 2.79
C ARG A 449 -27.07 59.90 4.19
N THR A 450 -26.60 61.02 4.72
CA THR A 450 -27.27 61.71 5.83
C THR A 450 -28.40 62.59 5.27
N PRO A 451 -29.59 62.64 5.92
CA PRO A 451 -30.75 63.35 5.38
C PRO A 451 -30.69 64.85 5.73
N GLY A 452 -30.75 65.71 4.71
CA GLY A 452 -30.91 67.15 4.88
C GLY A 452 -32.38 67.54 5.10
N LYS A 453 -32.63 68.40 6.11
CA LYS A 453 -33.91 69.13 6.26
C LYS A 453 -33.82 70.52 5.62
N ARG A 454 -34.75 70.73 4.68
CA ARG A 454 -35.31 71.98 4.09
C ARG A 454 -34.72 73.32 4.52
N ILE A 455 -34.30 74.14 3.55
CA ILE A 455 -34.64 75.58 3.49
C ILE A 455 -34.87 76.00 2.03
N THR A 456 -35.98 76.71 1.81
CA THR A 456 -36.46 77.30 0.56
C THR A 456 -35.72 78.59 0.16
N ARG A 457 -35.33 78.64 -1.12
CA ARG A 457 -35.21 79.78 -2.05
C ARG A 457 -35.24 81.24 -1.51
N ARG A 458 -34.16 82.01 -1.75
CA ARG A 458 -34.20 83.40 -2.28
C ARG A 458 -32.84 83.83 -2.89
N ARG A 459 -32.91 84.78 -3.85
CA ARG A 459 -31.89 85.42 -4.74
C ARG A 459 -30.57 85.82 -4.02
N SER A 460 -29.39 86.07 -4.63
CA SER A 460 -29.00 86.73 -5.89
C SER A 460 -27.50 86.54 -6.25
N SER A 461 -27.19 86.71 -7.54
CA SER A 461 -26.01 87.37 -8.15
C SER A 461 -24.55 86.88 -7.95
N SER A 462 -23.95 86.51 -9.10
CA SER A 462 -22.74 87.09 -9.71
C SER A 462 -21.47 86.22 -9.90
N ARG A 463 -21.10 86.15 -11.20
CA ARG A 463 -19.76 86.29 -11.84
C ARG A 463 -18.65 85.23 -11.72
N ARG A 464 -18.28 84.77 -12.94
CA ARG A 464 -16.94 84.59 -13.57
C ARG A 464 -16.08 83.38 -13.17
N HIS A 465 -15.85 82.46 -14.13
CA HIS A 465 -14.61 82.20 -14.93
C HIS A 465 -13.50 81.49 -14.11
N ARG A 466 -12.74 80.49 -14.61
CA ARG A 466 -12.24 80.16 -15.95
C ARG A 466 -11.64 78.72 -15.95
N LYS A 467 -11.71 78.06 -17.14
CA LYS A 467 -10.74 77.17 -17.87
C LYS A 467 -9.47 76.62 -17.17
N ALA A 468 -8.78 75.57 -17.61
CA ALA A 468 -8.90 74.45 -18.58
C ALA A 468 -7.49 73.79 -18.69
N ALA A 469 -7.39 72.72 -19.51
CA ALA A 469 -6.20 72.13 -20.17
C ALA A 469 -5.43 71.03 -19.37
N THR A 470 -5.27 69.75 -19.77
CA THR A 470 -4.93 68.99 -21.03
C THR A 470 -3.44 68.67 -21.21
N GLY A 471 -3.13 67.41 -21.56
CA GLY A 471 -1.88 66.96 -22.21
C GLY A 471 -1.29 65.67 -21.59
N ASN A 472 -1.56 64.45 -22.10
CA ASN A 472 -0.93 63.68 -23.19
C ASN A 472 0.55 63.26 -22.91
N ARG A 473 0.85 61.96 -22.70
CA ARG A 473 1.41 60.94 -23.62
C ARG A 473 2.95 60.89 -23.63
N ASP A 474 3.55 59.76 -23.24
CA ASP A 474 4.30 58.86 -24.15
C ASP A 474 5.14 57.78 -23.43
N GLN A 475 5.48 56.78 -24.24
CA GLN A 475 5.97 55.42 -24.05
C GLN A 475 7.51 55.34 -24.04
N PHE A 476 8.12 54.36 -23.33
CA PHE A 476 9.41 53.76 -23.73
C PHE A 476 9.62 52.35 -23.13
N LEU A 477 10.20 51.48 -23.97
CA LEU A 477 10.68 50.10 -23.74
C LEU A 477 12.20 50.09 -23.47
N LEU A 478 12.72 48.89 -23.14
CA LEU A 478 14.13 48.45 -22.89
C LEU A 478 14.55 48.53 -21.41
N SER A 479 15.29 47.60 -20.79
CA SER A 479 15.91 46.32 -21.17
C SER A 479 16.55 45.72 -19.90
N THR A 480 16.69 44.39 -19.82
CA THR A 480 17.71 43.58 -19.09
C THR A 480 18.22 44.01 -17.70
N PHE A 481 18.04 43.14 -16.71
CA PHE A 481 19.09 42.23 -16.19
C PHE A 481 18.44 40.97 -15.61
#